data_AF-A0A7W0Q1C5-F1
#
_entry.id   AF-A0A7W0Q1C5-F1
#
_cell.length_a   1.000
_cell.length_b   1.000
_cell.length_c   1.000
_cell.angle_alpha   90.00
_cell.angle_beta   90.00
_cell.angle_gamma   90.00
#
_symmetry.space_group_name_H-M   'P 1'
#
loop_
_entity.id
_entity.type
_entity.pdbx_description
1 polymer ?
#
loop_
_entity_poly.entity_id
_entity_poly.type
_entity_poly.pdbx_seq_one_letter_code
_entity_poly.pdbx_strand_id
1 'polypeptide(L)'
;MELVEDTIEAGPLSLSILRPPDPDAMIDEARFDENEFMPYWAELWTSGVALAAVVAARDVQGLRVLELGCGLGLPSIAAALGGADVLATDWAPEALDVTRRNAERNGARVERLLADWSRPATLLELAPFDLVLCADVLYEPRNVDALLELLPQLAPEVLLGEPGRATAGRFFEGAERSWLIGREGQVSVLRARS
;
A
#
# COMPACT_ATOMS: atom_id res chain seq x y z
N MET A 1 -19.54 10.93 3.69
CA MET A 1 -18.59 11.58 2.78
C MET A 1 -19.10 11.39 1.36
N GLU A 2 -19.20 12.46 0.60
CA GLU A 2 -19.45 12.40 -0.85
C GLU A 2 -18.21 11.82 -1.53
N LEU A 3 -18.38 10.82 -2.40
CA LEU A 3 -17.29 10.20 -3.14
C LEU A 3 -17.62 10.28 -4.63
N VAL A 4 -16.59 10.53 -5.43
CA VAL A 4 -16.65 10.46 -6.89
C VAL A 4 -16.09 9.12 -7.36
N GLU A 5 -16.58 8.65 -8.49
CA GLU A 5 -16.17 7.40 -9.10
C GLU A 5 -15.27 7.67 -10.30
N ASP A 6 -14.12 7.00 -10.36
CA ASP A 6 -13.22 6.98 -11.49
C ASP A 6 -12.99 5.55 -11.96
N THR A 7 -12.76 5.37 -13.26
CA THR A 7 -12.29 4.10 -13.83
C THR A 7 -10.78 4.17 -14.01
N ILE A 8 -10.06 3.25 -13.35
CA ILE A 8 -8.60 3.21 -13.36
C ILE A 8 -8.12 1.98 -14.12
N GLU A 9 -7.30 2.19 -15.14
CA GLU A 9 -6.63 1.13 -15.86
C GLU A 9 -5.33 0.74 -15.13
N ALA A 10 -5.28 -0.50 -14.64
CA ALA A 10 -4.16 -1.09 -13.91
C ALA A 10 -3.69 -2.37 -14.63
N GLY A 11 -2.91 -2.18 -15.70
CA GLY A 11 -2.44 -3.28 -16.54
C GLY A 11 -3.61 -3.95 -17.28
N PRO A 12 -3.90 -5.25 -17.05
CA PRO A 12 -5.04 -5.92 -17.67
C PRO A 12 -6.38 -5.64 -16.97
N LEU A 13 -6.39 -4.94 -15.82
CA LEU A 13 -7.59 -4.66 -15.03
C LEU A 13 -8.11 -3.25 -15.31
N SER A 14 -9.43 -3.12 -15.36
CA SER A 14 -10.14 -1.83 -15.31
C SER A 14 -10.94 -1.80 -14.01
N LEU A 15 -10.53 -0.93 -13.07
CA LEU A 15 -11.04 -0.88 -11.70
C LEU A 15 -11.97 0.32 -11.50
N SER A 16 -13.16 0.11 -10.95
CA SER A 16 -14.05 1.19 -10.47
C SER A 16 -13.62 1.60 -9.07
N ILE A 17 -13.11 2.82 -8.92
CA ILE A 17 -12.54 3.34 -7.67
C ILE A 17 -13.33 4.56 -7.22
N LEU A 18 -13.83 4.49 -5.99
CA LEU A 18 -14.33 5.65 -5.27
C LEU A 18 -13.18 6.38 -4.59
N ARG A 19 -13.20 7.70 -4.69
CA ARG A 19 -12.33 8.59 -3.94
C ARG A 19 -13.05 9.88 -3.53
N PRO A 20 -12.52 10.62 -2.55
CA PRO A 20 -12.98 11.97 -2.24
C PRO A 20 -12.84 12.90 -3.46
N PRO A 21 -13.82 13.79 -3.72
CA PRO A 21 -13.75 14.74 -4.84
C PRO A 21 -12.59 15.73 -4.70
N ASP A 22 -12.29 16.13 -3.46
CA ASP A 22 -11.23 17.06 -3.08
C ASP A 22 -10.50 16.50 -1.84
N PRO A 23 -9.27 15.97 -2.00
CA PRO A 23 -8.43 15.51 -0.89
C PRO A 23 -8.08 16.62 0.10
N ASP A 24 -7.92 17.87 -0.36
CA ASP A 24 -7.55 19.01 0.49
C ASP A 24 -8.71 19.41 1.41
N ALA A 25 -9.95 19.20 0.98
CA ALA A 25 -11.14 19.42 1.79
C ALA A 25 -11.30 18.41 2.95
N MET A 26 -10.43 17.40 3.04
CA MET A 26 -10.43 16.40 4.11
C MET A 26 -9.45 16.70 5.24
N ILE A 27 -8.72 17.81 5.16
CA ILE A 27 -7.82 18.25 6.24
C ILE A 27 -8.69 18.61 7.45
N ASP A 28 -8.57 17.82 8.51
CA ASP A 28 -9.16 18.11 9.82
C ASP A 28 -8.09 18.77 10.68
N GLU A 29 -8.19 20.09 10.86
CA GLU A 29 -7.22 20.90 11.62
C GLU A 29 -7.00 20.37 13.04
N ALA A 30 -8.03 19.83 13.69
CA ALA A 30 -7.91 19.31 15.06
C ALA A 30 -7.13 17.98 15.10
N ARG A 31 -7.29 17.13 14.08
CA ARG A 31 -6.51 15.88 13.95
C ARG A 31 -5.09 16.12 13.46
N PHE A 32 -4.88 17.17 12.67
CA PHE A 32 -3.56 17.62 12.23
C PHE A 32 -2.71 18.08 13.43
N ASP A 33 -3.26 18.91 14.31
CA ASP A 33 -2.54 19.40 15.49
C ASP A 33 -2.18 18.29 16.50
N GLU A 34 -2.96 17.21 16.57
CA GLU A 34 -2.72 16.11 17.50
C GLU A 34 -1.76 15.03 16.96
N ASN A 35 -1.82 14.70 15.66
CA ASN A 35 -1.08 13.57 15.09
C ASN A 35 -0.42 13.85 13.74
N GLU A 36 -0.33 15.12 13.32
CA GLU A 36 0.10 15.51 11.96
C GLU A 36 -0.72 14.81 10.86
N PHE A 37 -2.00 14.51 11.14
CA PHE A 37 -2.88 13.81 10.22
C PHE A 37 -3.11 14.60 8.93
N MET A 38 -2.53 14.10 7.85
CA MET A 38 -2.80 14.54 6.49
C MET A 38 -3.55 13.43 5.75
N PRO A 39 -4.66 13.74 5.06
CA PRO A 39 -5.50 12.75 4.37
C PRO A 39 -4.87 12.28 3.05
N TYR A 40 -3.56 11.98 3.03
CA TYR A 40 -2.87 11.50 1.83
C TYR A 40 -3.54 10.27 1.21
N TRP A 41 -4.25 9.48 2.01
CA TRP A 41 -5.03 8.34 1.54
C TRP A 41 -6.13 8.68 0.51
N ALA A 42 -6.63 9.93 0.49
CA ALA A 42 -7.71 10.38 -0.38
C ALA A 42 -7.28 10.62 -1.84
N GLU A 43 -5.98 10.74 -2.08
CA GLU A 43 -5.42 11.00 -3.41
C GLU A 43 -5.21 9.69 -4.19
N LEU A 44 -5.52 9.74 -5.49
CA LEU A 44 -5.17 8.67 -6.41
C LEU A 44 -3.68 8.80 -6.78
N TRP A 45 -2.81 8.15 -6.00
CA TRP A 45 -1.38 8.15 -6.27
C TRP A 45 -1.02 7.30 -7.48
N THR A 46 -0.20 7.86 -8.37
CA THR A 46 0.31 7.16 -9.57
C THR A 46 1.07 5.88 -9.21
N SER A 47 1.76 5.84 -8.07
CA SER A 47 2.40 4.62 -7.56
C SER A 47 1.44 3.52 -7.19
N GLY A 48 0.25 3.84 -6.66
CA GLY A 48 -0.78 2.85 -6.38
C GLY A 48 -1.30 2.20 -7.66
N VAL A 49 -1.48 2.99 -8.72
CA VAL A 49 -1.86 2.49 -10.06
C VAL A 49 -0.75 1.62 -10.66
N ALA A 50 0.50 2.10 -10.62
CA ALA A 50 1.65 1.36 -11.14
C ALA A 50 1.87 0.03 -10.40
N LEU A 51 1.72 0.04 -9.06
CA LEU A 51 1.82 -1.16 -8.24
C LEU A 51 0.70 -2.14 -8.53
N ALA A 52 -0.55 -1.68 -8.63
CA ALA A 52 -1.68 -2.52 -9.01
C ALA A 52 -1.48 -3.17 -10.39
N ALA A 53 -0.94 -2.44 -11.36
CA ALA A 53 -0.64 -2.97 -12.70
C ALA A 53 0.43 -4.08 -12.68
N VAL A 54 1.48 -3.92 -11.87
CA VAL A 54 2.52 -4.95 -11.68
C VAL A 54 1.95 -6.18 -10.99
N VAL A 55 1.17 -5.99 -9.91
CA VAL A 55 0.51 -7.08 -9.19
C VAL A 55 -0.43 -7.86 -10.10
N ALA A 56 -1.25 -7.16 -10.90
CA ALA A 56 -2.19 -7.78 -11.84
C ALA A 56 -1.52 -8.60 -12.95
N ALA A 57 -0.23 -8.35 -13.23
CA ALA A 57 0.55 -9.10 -14.21
C ALA A 57 1.32 -10.29 -13.60
N ARG A 58 1.30 -10.46 -12.28
CA ARG A 58 1.98 -11.53 -11.55
C ARG A 58 1.00 -12.67 -11.21
N ASP A 59 1.55 -13.87 -11.10
CA ASP A 59 0.84 -14.98 -10.47
C ASP A 59 0.92 -14.83 -8.95
N VAL A 60 -0.16 -14.34 -8.36
CA VAL A 60 -0.32 -14.14 -6.92
C VAL A 60 -1.31 -15.13 -6.30
N GLN A 61 -1.75 -16.12 -7.07
CA GLN A 61 -2.81 -17.03 -6.66
C GLN A 61 -2.39 -17.81 -5.40
N GLY A 62 -3.19 -17.69 -4.34
CA GLY A 62 -2.96 -18.37 -3.06
C GLY A 62 -1.86 -17.76 -2.19
N LEU A 63 -1.22 -16.66 -2.59
CA LEU A 63 -0.25 -15.94 -1.75
C LEU A 63 -0.97 -15.21 -0.61
N ARG A 64 -0.38 -15.19 0.59
CA ARG A 64 -0.75 -14.28 1.67
C ARG A 64 -0.09 -12.93 1.44
N VAL A 65 -0.90 -11.92 1.13
CA VAL A 65 -0.44 -10.58 0.75
C VAL A 65 -0.83 -9.58 1.82
N LEU A 66 0.14 -8.81 2.29
CA LEU A 66 -0.09 -7.66 3.17
C LEU A 66 0.12 -6.37 2.38
N GLU A 67 -0.83 -5.44 2.43
CA GLU A 67 -0.60 -4.06 1.98
C GLU A 67 -0.43 -3.12 3.18
N LEU A 68 0.66 -2.36 3.18
CA LEU A 68 0.94 -1.30 4.15
C LEU A 68 0.52 0.06 3.55
N GLY A 69 -0.46 0.72 4.16
CA GLY A 69 -0.94 2.04 3.74
C GLY A 69 -1.81 1.95 2.50
N CYS A 70 -2.90 1.18 2.59
CA CYS A 70 -3.69 0.81 1.41
C CYS A 70 -4.45 1.97 0.77
N GLY A 71 -4.77 3.04 1.51
CA GLY A 71 -5.49 4.20 0.97
C GLY A 71 -6.81 3.83 0.28
N LEU A 72 -6.84 3.95 -1.06
CA LEU A 72 -7.99 3.58 -1.90
C LEU A 72 -8.07 2.08 -2.25
N GLY A 73 -7.03 1.31 -1.94
CA GLY A 73 -6.99 -0.15 -2.01
C GLY A 73 -6.65 -0.75 -3.37
N LEU A 74 -6.12 0.02 -4.33
CA LEU A 74 -5.88 -0.46 -5.69
C LEU A 74 -4.98 -1.71 -5.75
N PRO A 75 -3.80 -1.75 -5.10
CA PRO A 75 -2.95 -2.93 -5.11
C PRO A 75 -3.60 -4.14 -4.42
N SER A 76 -4.25 -3.93 -3.27
CA SER A 76 -5.01 -4.99 -2.59
C SER A 76 -6.11 -5.58 -3.46
N ILE A 77 -6.87 -4.75 -4.18
CA ILE A 77 -7.94 -5.20 -5.08
C ILE A 77 -7.36 -6.01 -6.22
N ALA A 78 -6.27 -5.53 -6.85
CA ALA A 78 -5.58 -6.26 -7.91
C ALA A 78 -5.08 -7.63 -7.43
N ALA A 79 -4.47 -7.69 -6.24
CA ALA A 79 -4.00 -8.95 -5.65
C ALA A 79 -5.16 -9.92 -5.37
N ALA A 80 -6.25 -9.43 -4.78
CA ALA A 80 -7.42 -10.24 -4.45
C ALA A 80 -8.12 -10.79 -5.71
N LEU A 81 -8.20 -9.99 -6.78
CA LEU A 81 -8.71 -10.45 -8.07
C LEU A 81 -7.80 -11.50 -8.73
N GLY A 82 -6.50 -11.45 -8.46
CA GLY A 82 -5.54 -12.48 -8.82
C GLY A 82 -5.60 -13.75 -7.96
N GLY A 83 -6.49 -13.80 -6.96
CA GLY A 83 -6.69 -14.97 -6.10
C GLY A 83 -5.78 -15.04 -4.88
N ALA A 84 -5.14 -13.93 -4.48
CA ALA A 84 -4.39 -13.83 -3.23
C ALA A 84 -5.33 -13.74 -2.00
N ASP A 85 -4.83 -14.15 -0.84
CA ASP A 85 -5.42 -13.87 0.47
C ASP A 85 -4.85 -12.54 0.99
N VAL A 86 -5.66 -11.48 0.94
CA VAL A 86 -5.19 -10.10 1.10
C VAL A 86 -5.63 -9.50 2.43
N LEU A 87 -4.65 -8.98 3.18
CA LEU A 87 -4.85 -8.09 4.31
C LEU A 87 -4.37 -6.67 3.94
N ALA A 88 -5.32 -5.74 3.80
CA ALA A 88 -5.04 -4.33 3.59
C ALA A 88 -4.97 -3.60 4.93
N THR A 89 -3.93 -2.77 5.13
CA THR A 89 -3.75 -2.03 6.38
C THR A 89 -3.58 -0.54 6.13
N ASP A 90 -4.14 0.25 7.02
CA ASP A 90 -3.98 1.69 7.04
C ASP A 90 -4.14 2.18 8.48
N TRP A 91 -3.57 3.32 8.79
CA TRP A 91 -3.71 3.98 10.09
C TRP A 91 -4.97 4.85 10.15
N ALA A 92 -5.55 5.19 8.99
CA ALA A 92 -6.78 5.93 8.84
C ALA A 92 -8.00 4.99 8.72
N PRO A 93 -8.96 4.99 9.67
CA PRO A 93 -10.18 4.18 9.57
C PRO A 93 -11.01 4.47 8.31
N GLU A 94 -10.99 5.71 7.84
CA GLU A 94 -11.71 6.16 6.65
C GLU A 94 -11.16 5.51 5.37
N ALA A 95 -9.82 5.39 5.27
CA ALA A 95 -9.17 4.69 4.15
C ALA A 95 -9.62 3.21 4.09
N LEU A 96 -9.75 2.56 5.25
CA LEU A 96 -10.24 1.19 5.33
C LEU A 96 -11.70 1.07 4.89
N ASP A 97 -12.59 2.01 5.21
CA ASP A 97 -13.97 1.96 4.70
C ASP A 97 -14.01 2.17 3.18
N VAL A 98 -13.23 3.11 2.65
CA VAL A 98 -13.15 3.33 1.20
C VAL A 98 -12.58 2.11 0.48
N THR A 99 -11.51 1.52 1.00
CA THR A 99 -10.92 0.27 0.47
C THR A 99 -11.94 -0.86 0.44
N ARG A 100 -12.76 -1.03 1.50
CA ARG A 100 -13.85 -2.02 1.52
C ARG A 100 -14.83 -1.81 0.37
N ARG A 101 -15.30 -0.57 0.20
CA ARG A 101 -16.29 -0.20 -0.82
C ARG A 101 -15.72 -0.38 -2.23
N ASN A 102 -14.46 -0.06 -2.43
CA ASN A 102 -13.77 -0.27 -3.70
C ASN A 102 -13.59 -1.77 -3.99
N ALA A 103 -13.23 -2.58 -3.00
CA ALA A 103 -13.14 -4.03 -3.16
C ALA A 103 -14.49 -4.64 -3.55
N GLU A 104 -15.56 -4.31 -2.83
CA GLU A 104 -16.92 -4.79 -3.11
C GLU A 104 -17.37 -4.44 -4.53
N ARG A 105 -17.07 -3.23 -5.02
CA ARG A 105 -17.43 -2.77 -6.37
C ARG A 105 -16.74 -3.55 -7.48
N ASN A 106 -15.51 -3.99 -7.24
CA ASN A 106 -14.74 -4.76 -8.21
C ASN A 106 -14.93 -6.27 -8.04
N GLY A 107 -15.80 -6.71 -7.12
CA GLY A 107 -16.01 -8.13 -6.83
C GLY A 107 -14.84 -8.79 -6.10
N ALA A 108 -13.96 -8.00 -5.48
CA ALA A 108 -12.82 -8.46 -4.71
C ALA A 108 -13.19 -8.63 -3.23
N ARG A 109 -12.57 -9.60 -2.57
CA ARG A 109 -12.62 -9.75 -1.11
C ARG A 109 -11.27 -9.37 -0.53
N VAL A 110 -11.25 -8.32 0.29
CA VAL A 110 -10.05 -7.81 0.95
C VAL A 110 -10.32 -7.73 2.46
N GLU A 111 -9.53 -8.43 3.26
CA GLU A 111 -9.54 -8.26 4.71
C GLU A 111 -8.82 -6.96 5.07
N ARG A 112 -9.21 -6.35 6.19
CA ARG A 112 -8.73 -5.02 6.56
C ARG A 112 -8.41 -4.94 8.04
N LEU A 113 -7.32 -4.26 8.38
CA LEU A 113 -6.90 -4.02 9.76
C LEU A 113 -6.44 -2.58 9.92
N LEU A 114 -6.95 -1.92 10.97
CA LEU A 114 -6.42 -0.64 11.42
C LEU A 114 -5.06 -0.87 12.08
N ALA A 115 -4.00 -0.43 11.42
CA ALA A 115 -2.64 -0.64 11.88
C ALA A 115 -1.75 0.56 11.56
N ASP A 116 -0.88 0.87 12.50
CA ASP A 116 0.21 1.81 12.35
C ASP A 116 1.51 1.01 12.31
N TRP A 117 2.21 1.05 11.18
CA TRP A 117 3.47 0.32 11.01
C TRP A 117 4.58 0.78 11.96
N SER A 118 4.47 1.97 12.56
CA SER A 118 5.38 2.42 13.61
C SER A 118 5.18 1.68 14.94
N ARG A 119 4.06 0.96 15.08
CA ARG A 119 3.71 0.09 16.21
C ARG A 119 3.39 -1.33 15.72
N PRO A 120 4.40 -2.07 15.22
CA PRO A 120 4.19 -3.21 14.35
C PRO A 120 3.77 -4.50 15.06
N ALA A 121 3.56 -4.50 16.38
CA ALA A 121 3.30 -5.72 17.15
C ALA A 121 2.20 -6.60 16.53
N THR A 122 1.05 -6.00 16.19
CA THR A 122 -0.05 -6.73 15.56
C THR A 122 0.30 -7.25 14.16
N LEU A 123 1.08 -6.49 13.38
CA LEU A 123 1.50 -6.93 12.04
C LEU A 123 2.46 -8.12 12.13
N LEU A 124 3.37 -8.10 13.11
CA LEU A 124 4.33 -9.17 13.37
C LEU A 124 3.66 -10.44 13.90
N GLU A 125 2.57 -10.32 14.66
CA GLU A 125 1.77 -11.49 15.10
C GLU A 125 1.07 -12.21 13.93
N LEU A 126 0.77 -11.49 12.83
CA LEU A 126 0.10 -12.04 11.65
C LEU A 126 1.08 -12.55 10.57
N ALA A 127 2.36 -12.17 10.68
CA ALA A 127 3.45 -12.64 9.85
C ALA A 127 3.72 -14.16 10.04
N PRO A 128 4.40 -14.83 9.10
CA PRO A 128 4.93 -14.33 7.84
C PRO A 128 3.85 -14.17 6.76
N PHE A 129 4.04 -13.19 5.89
CA PHE A 129 3.34 -13.05 4.61
C PHE A 129 4.27 -13.51 3.49
N ASP A 130 3.69 -13.87 2.34
CA ASP A 130 4.47 -14.24 1.15
C ASP A 130 4.96 -12.99 0.41
N LEU A 131 4.15 -11.92 0.43
CA LEU A 131 4.42 -10.67 -0.27
C LEU A 131 3.88 -9.48 0.51
N VAL A 132 4.67 -8.41 0.60
CA VAL A 132 4.22 -7.09 1.07
C VAL A 132 4.12 -6.09 -0.08
N LEU A 133 3.05 -5.31 -0.10
CA LEU A 133 2.79 -4.22 -1.04
C LEU A 133 2.89 -2.87 -0.31
N CYS A 134 3.62 -1.92 -0.89
CA CYS A 134 3.73 -0.55 -0.38
C CYS A 134 3.65 0.45 -1.55
N ALA A 135 2.70 1.38 -1.54
CA ALA A 135 2.65 2.46 -2.52
C ALA A 135 2.74 3.82 -1.81
N ASP A 136 3.71 4.66 -2.21
CA ASP A 136 3.86 6.03 -1.71
C ASP A 136 3.94 6.16 -0.18
N VAL A 137 4.63 5.24 0.48
CA VAL A 137 4.79 5.24 1.95
C VAL A 137 6.06 5.96 2.44
N LEU A 138 6.96 6.35 1.52
CA LEU A 138 8.30 6.91 1.83
C LEU A 138 8.34 8.45 1.84
N TYR A 139 7.22 9.12 2.09
CA TYR A 139 7.12 10.59 2.07
C TYR A 139 7.76 11.27 3.30
N GLU A 140 7.93 10.55 4.40
CA GLU A 140 8.53 11.08 5.64
C GLU A 140 9.77 10.29 6.07
N PRO A 141 10.79 10.96 6.64
CA PRO A 141 11.98 10.27 7.18
C PRO A 141 11.65 9.20 8.23
N ARG A 142 10.64 9.42 9.08
CA ARG A 142 10.22 8.43 10.11
C ARG A 142 9.73 7.11 9.50
N ASN A 143 9.09 7.17 8.33
CA ASN A 143 8.62 5.97 7.63
C ASN A 143 9.80 5.18 7.04
N VAL A 144 10.85 5.87 6.59
CA VAL A 144 12.06 5.20 6.07
C VAL A 144 12.68 4.30 7.14
N ASP A 145 12.92 4.84 8.33
CA ASP A 145 13.57 4.08 9.42
C ASP A 145 12.68 2.92 9.88
N ALA A 146 11.38 3.16 10.09
CA ALA A 146 10.44 2.13 10.51
C ALA A 146 10.31 0.99 9.49
N LEU A 147 10.22 1.31 8.20
CA LEU A 147 10.04 0.30 7.15
C LEU A 147 11.32 -0.50 6.87
N LEU A 148 12.50 0.11 7.03
CA LEU A 148 13.78 -0.61 6.92
C LEU A 148 13.90 -1.72 7.96
N GLU A 149 13.41 -1.48 9.18
CA GLU A 149 13.40 -2.46 10.26
C GLU A 149 12.27 -3.48 10.10
N LEU A 150 11.08 -3.02 9.72
CA LEU A 150 9.87 -3.84 9.72
C LEU A 150 9.81 -4.83 8.55
N LEU A 151 10.07 -4.38 7.31
CA LEU A 151 9.82 -5.19 6.11
C LEU A 151 10.50 -6.57 6.12
N PRO A 152 11.79 -6.71 6.56
CA PRO A 152 12.45 -8.01 6.59
C PRO A 152 11.80 -9.03 7.53
N GLN A 153 11.01 -8.56 8.48
CA GLN A 153 10.31 -9.39 9.46
C GLN A 153 8.91 -9.81 8.97
N LEU A 154 8.37 -9.14 7.95
CA LEU A 154 7.01 -9.39 7.46
C LEU A 154 6.96 -10.41 6.31
N ALA A 155 7.85 -10.30 5.34
CA ALA A 155 7.82 -11.13 4.13
C ALA A 155 9.21 -11.27 3.48
N PRO A 156 9.44 -12.32 2.68
CA PRO A 156 10.67 -12.48 1.91
C PRO A 156 10.69 -11.63 0.63
N GLU A 157 9.56 -11.08 0.19
CA GLU A 157 9.48 -10.20 -0.98
C GLU A 157 8.59 -8.97 -0.70
N VAL A 158 9.01 -7.82 -1.21
CA VAL A 158 8.26 -6.55 -1.15
C VAL A 158 8.17 -5.92 -2.53
N LEU A 159 6.99 -5.50 -2.92
CA LEU A 159 6.77 -4.62 -4.07
C LEU A 159 6.49 -3.20 -3.59
N LEU A 160 7.35 -2.27 -4.00
CA LEU A 160 7.31 -0.88 -3.54
C LEU A 160 7.16 0.08 -4.72
N GLY A 161 6.00 0.72 -4.82
CA GLY A 161 5.73 1.83 -5.73
C GLY A 161 6.16 3.15 -5.10
N GLU A 162 7.04 3.88 -5.76
CA GLU A 162 7.61 5.14 -5.26
C GLU A 162 8.04 6.05 -6.43
N PRO A 163 7.57 7.31 -6.54
CA PRO A 163 7.76 8.18 -7.70
C PRO A 163 9.16 8.83 -7.76
N GLY A 164 10.06 8.55 -6.81
CA GLY A 164 11.43 9.07 -6.81
C GLY A 164 11.62 10.30 -5.93
N ARG A 165 10.91 10.35 -4.79
CA ARG A 165 11.06 11.36 -3.74
C ARG A 165 12.48 11.35 -3.17
N ALA A 166 12.95 12.52 -2.73
CA ALA A 166 14.29 12.68 -2.17
C ALA A 166 14.53 11.79 -0.93
N THR A 167 13.50 11.58 -0.11
CA THR A 167 13.53 10.69 1.07
C THR A 167 13.71 9.22 0.72
N ALA A 168 13.23 8.78 -0.45
CA ALA A 168 13.32 7.38 -0.88
C ALA A 168 14.76 6.92 -1.12
N GLY A 169 15.67 7.83 -1.47
CA GLY A 169 17.09 7.50 -1.66
C GLY A 169 17.71 6.83 -0.42
N ARG A 170 17.43 7.36 0.78
CA ARG A 170 17.92 6.78 2.04
C ARG A 170 17.35 5.40 2.30
N PHE A 171 16.08 5.17 1.96
CA PHE A 171 15.47 3.85 2.08
C PHE A 171 16.19 2.83 1.20
N PHE A 172 16.38 3.14 -0.08
CA PHE A 172 17.03 2.19 -1.00
C PHE A 172 18.49 1.89 -0.61
N GLU A 173 19.26 2.90 -0.21
CA GLU A 173 20.63 2.70 0.32
C GLU A 173 20.64 1.80 1.57
N GLY A 174 19.70 2.00 2.49
CA GLY A 174 19.57 1.15 3.69
C GLY A 174 19.12 -0.27 3.36
N ALA A 175 18.19 -0.41 2.41
CA ALA A 175 17.56 -1.67 2.04
C ALA A 175 18.54 -2.66 1.41
N GLU A 176 19.59 -2.20 0.73
CA GLU A 176 20.60 -3.07 0.10
C GLU A 176 21.27 -4.05 1.08
N ARG A 177 21.26 -3.73 2.39
CA ARG A 177 21.79 -4.59 3.46
C ARG A 177 21.02 -5.89 3.62
N SER A 178 19.69 -5.84 3.45
CA SER A 178 18.79 -6.99 3.68
C SER A 178 18.18 -7.50 2.38
N TRP A 179 18.21 -6.69 1.31
CA TRP A 179 17.46 -6.93 0.08
C TRP A 179 18.36 -6.94 -1.15
N LEU A 180 18.02 -7.81 -2.11
CA LEU A 180 18.35 -7.66 -3.52
C LEU A 180 17.26 -6.80 -4.15
N ILE A 181 17.64 -5.68 -4.76
CA ILE A 181 16.70 -4.69 -5.29
C ILE A 181 16.69 -4.76 -6.82
N GLY A 182 15.54 -5.12 -7.39
CA GLY A 182 15.25 -5.09 -8.82
C GLY A 182 14.14 -4.09 -9.16
N ARG A 183 13.71 -4.08 -10.42
CA ARG A 183 12.64 -3.22 -10.92
C ARG A 183 11.70 -3.98 -11.85
N GLU A 184 10.41 -3.70 -11.72
CA GLU A 184 9.35 -4.12 -12.63
C GLU A 184 8.54 -2.87 -13.00
N GLY A 185 8.79 -2.33 -14.20
CA GLY A 185 8.25 -1.01 -14.58
C GLY A 185 8.71 0.08 -13.62
N GLN A 186 7.75 0.78 -12.99
CA GLN A 186 8.02 1.83 -12.00
C GLN A 186 8.10 1.30 -10.55
N VAL A 187 7.90 0.00 -10.34
CA VAL A 187 7.88 -0.63 -9.02
C VAL A 187 9.25 -1.22 -8.70
N SER A 188 9.75 -0.95 -7.50
CA SER A 188 10.92 -1.62 -6.95
C SER A 188 10.54 -2.98 -6.37
N VAL A 189 11.33 -4.00 -6.71
CA VAL A 189 11.13 -5.37 -6.23
C VAL A 189 12.26 -5.71 -5.27
N LEU A 190 11.96 -5.85 -3.98
CA LEU A 190 12.94 -6.18 -2.95
C LEU A 190 12.78 -7.66 -2.61
N ARG A 191 13.84 -8.44 -2.76
CA ARG A 191 13.88 -9.86 -2.37
C ARG A 191 14.90 -10.09 -1.27
N ALA A 192 14.50 -10.77 -0.20
CA ALA A 192 15.36 -11.00 0.95
C ALA A 192 16.64 -11.72 0.51
N ARG A 193 17.79 -11.28 1.05
CA ARG A 193 19.06 -11.98 0.84
C ARG A 193 19.03 -13.30 1.62
N SER A 194 19.28 -14.41 0.92
CA SER A 194 19.47 -15.75 1.50
C SER A 194 20.75 -15.83 2.34
#